data_AF-A0A971YP32-F1
#
_entry.id   AF-A0A971YP32-F1
#
_cell.length_a   1.000
_cell.length_b   1.000
_cell.length_c   1.000
_cell.angle_alpha   90.00
_cell.angle_beta   90.00
_cell.angle_gamma   90.00
#
_symmetry.space_group_name_H-M   'P 1'
#
loop_
_entity.id
_entity.type
_entity.pdbx_description
1 polymer ?
#
loop_
_entity_poly.entity_id
_entity_poly.type
_entity_poly.pdbx_seq_one_letter_code
_entity_poly.pdbx_strand_id
1 'polypeptide(L)'
;EFVWKTSTVPARMLGLETKGHFTPGADADITVIDLTREEPILTIVSGEIVMQNGIVFGRGGTILTTEMGARRLKQDGVPHRVVQLASAEMYRR
;
A
#
# COMPACT_ATOMS: atom_id res chain seq x y z
N GLU A 1 2.65 3.06 18.37
CA GLU A 1 1.23 3.25 18.03
C GLU A 1 0.92 3.72 16.61
N PHE A 2 1.38 4.88 16.13
CA PHE A 2 0.94 5.43 14.83
C PHE A 2 1.09 4.44 13.66
N VAL A 3 2.32 4.01 13.36
CA VAL A 3 2.62 3.06 12.26
C VAL A 3 1.83 1.77 12.38
N TRP A 4 1.65 1.27 13.61
CA TRP A 4 0.91 0.05 13.87
C TRP A 4 -0.54 0.16 13.40
N LYS A 5 -1.21 1.26 13.76
CA LYS A 5 -2.63 1.51 13.47
C LYS A 5 -2.87 1.93 12.02
N THR A 6 -1.93 2.66 11.41
CA THR A 6 -2.11 3.24 10.06
C THR A 6 -1.50 2.39 8.95
N SER A 7 -0.66 1.41 9.28
CA SER A 7 0.09 0.65 8.28
C SER A 7 0.16 -0.84 8.61
N THR A 8 0.79 -1.22 9.73
CA THR A 8 1.10 -2.63 10.01
C THR A 8 -0.13 -3.51 10.22
N VAL A 9 -1.08 -3.08 11.05
CA VAL A 9 -2.30 -3.85 11.32
C VAL A 9 -3.19 -3.93 10.08
N PRO A 10 -3.50 -2.83 9.36
CA PRO A 10 -4.26 -2.91 8.12
C PRO A 10 -3.64 -3.87 7.08
N ALA A 11 -2.32 -3.82 6.89
CA ALA A 11 -1.64 -4.72 5.96
C ALA A 11 -1.82 -6.19 6.36
N ARG A 12 -1.64 -6.52 7.65
CA ARG A 12 -1.88 -7.86 8.17
C ARG A 12 -3.34 -8.30 8.01
N MET A 13 -4.28 -7.45 8.43
CA MET A 13 -5.72 -7.71 8.33
C MET A 13 -6.15 -8.05 6.91
N LEU A 14 -5.54 -7.40 5.90
CA LEU A 14 -5.84 -7.58 4.49
C LEU A 14 -4.95 -8.63 3.78
N GLY A 15 -4.00 -9.27 4.47
CA GLY A 15 -3.10 -10.26 3.87
C GLY A 15 -2.05 -9.66 2.91
N LEU A 16 -1.66 -8.40 3.13
CA LEU A 16 -0.71 -7.67 2.29
C LEU A 16 0.73 -7.92 2.78
N GLU A 17 1.27 -9.11 2.50
CA GLU A 17 2.55 -9.59 3.04
C GLU A 17 3.75 -8.68 2.76
N THR A 18 3.73 -7.98 1.62
CA THR A 18 4.81 -7.06 1.23
C THR A 18 4.57 -5.61 1.69
N LYS A 19 3.52 -5.32 2.47
CA LYS A 19 3.17 -3.97 2.91
C LYS A 19 3.14 -3.84 4.43
N GLY A 20 3.17 -2.60 4.92
CA GLY A 20 2.97 -2.29 6.34
C GLY A 20 4.21 -2.47 7.23
N HIS A 21 5.38 -2.69 6.62
CA HIS A 21 6.66 -2.84 7.29
C HIS A 21 7.80 -2.29 6.41
N PHE A 22 8.96 -2.08 7.01
CA PHE A 22 10.13 -1.51 6.34
C PHE A 22 11.34 -2.45 6.45
N THR A 23 11.28 -3.56 5.73
CA THR A 23 12.38 -4.53 5.60
C THR A 23 12.65 -4.84 4.13
N PRO A 24 13.84 -5.38 3.78
CA PRO A 24 14.10 -5.85 2.42
C PRO A 24 13.00 -6.81 1.91
N GLY A 25 12.58 -6.63 0.66
CA GLY A 25 11.48 -7.40 0.04
C GLY A 25 10.09 -6.80 0.22
N ALA A 26 9.92 -5.75 1.03
CA ALA A 26 8.68 -4.97 1.08
C ALA A 26 8.48 -4.12 -0.19
N ASP A 27 7.22 -3.81 -0.51
CA ASP A 27 6.89 -2.76 -1.45
C ASP A 27 7.45 -1.43 -0.89
N ALA A 28 8.12 -0.64 -1.74
CA ALA A 28 8.68 0.65 -1.36
C ALA A 28 7.59 1.75 -1.27
N ASP A 29 6.61 1.51 -0.39
CA ASP A 29 5.55 2.44 -0.01
C ASP A 29 5.97 3.14 1.29
N ILE A 30 6.53 4.34 1.17
CA ILE A 30 7.20 5.04 2.27
C ILE A 30 6.65 6.46 2.38
N THR A 31 6.39 6.90 3.61
CA THR A 31 6.09 8.30 3.93
C THR A 31 7.17 8.84 4.86
N VAL A 32 7.83 9.92 4.46
CA VAL A 32 8.72 10.69 5.33
C VAL A 32 7.92 11.81 5.97
N ILE A 33 7.96 11.89 7.29
CA ILE A 33 7.16 12.82 8.10
C ILE A 33 8.10 13.77 8.82
N ASP A 34 7.83 15.07 8.73
CA ASP A 34 8.39 16.05 9.65
C ASP A 34 7.58 15.98 10.95
N LEU A 35 8.17 15.42 12.01
CA LEU A 35 7.51 15.24 13.30
C LEU A 35 7.31 16.55 14.08
N THR A 36 8.05 17.61 13.76
CA THR A 36 7.89 18.92 14.40
C THR A 36 6.68 19.64 13.83
N ARG A 37 6.48 19.51 12.52
CA ARG A 37 5.36 20.13 11.78
C ARG A 37 4.15 19.21 11.66
N GLU A 38 4.28 17.95 12.08
CA GLU A 38 3.27 16.90 11.98
C GLU A 38 2.74 16.69 10.55
N GLU A 39 3.61 16.82 9.55
CA GLU A 39 3.23 16.77 8.13
C GLU A 39 4.05 15.75 7.32
N PRO A 40 3.47 15.09 6.31
CA PRO A 40 4.23 14.30 5.35
C PRO A 40 4.97 15.22 4.37
N ILE A 41 6.28 15.05 4.25
CA ILE A 41 7.15 15.86 3.37
C ILE A 41 7.58 15.11 2.10
N LEU A 42 7.54 13.77 2.11
CA LEU A 42 7.82 12.93 0.95
C LEU A 42 6.95 11.67 0.99
N THR A 43 6.38 11.29 -0.14
CA THR A 43 5.65 10.03 -0.32
C THR A 43 6.21 9.29 -1.51
N ILE A 44 6.59 8.04 -1.28
CA ILE A 44 7.09 7.10 -2.26
C ILE A 44 6.09 5.96 -2.36
N VAL A 45 5.71 5.56 -3.57
CA VAL A 45 4.83 4.41 -3.81
C VAL A 45 5.46 3.52 -4.86
N SER A 46 5.64 2.24 -4.55
CA SER A 46 6.36 1.28 -5.41
C SER A 46 7.74 1.77 -5.89
N GLY A 47 8.44 2.56 -5.06
CA GLY A 47 9.78 3.09 -5.37
C GLY A 47 9.80 4.43 -6.11
N GLU A 48 8.63 4.95 -6.51
CA GLU A 48 8.52 6.23 -7.23
C GLU A 48 8.07 7.35 -6.28
N ILE A 49 8.69 8.53 -6.39
CA ILE A 49 8.25 9.72 -5.64
C ILE A 49 6.92 10.20 -6.23
N VAL A 50 5.86 10.17 -5.44
CA VAL A 50 4.51 10.60 -5.83
C VAL A 50 4.06 11.89 -5.18
N MET A 51 4.72 12.32 -4.10
CA MET A 51 4.52 13.63 -3.49
C MET A 51 5.82 14.11 -2.83
N GLN A 52 6.14 15.40 -2.97
CA GLN A 52 7.22 16.06 -2.24
C GLN A 52 6.80 17.47 -1.84
N ASN A 53 7.01 17.83 -0.57
CA ASN A 53 6.67 19.14 0.00
C ASN A 53 5.25 19.61 -0.35
N GLY A 54 4.27 18.71 -0.25
CA GLY A 54 2.86 18.99 -0.56
C GLY A 54 2.48 19.01 -2.04
N ILE A 55 3.44 18.86 -2.97
CA ILE A 55 3.19 18.80 -4.41
C ILE A 55 3.06 17.34 -4.84
N VAL A 56 1.97 16.98 -5.53
CA VAL A 56 1.65 15.62 -5.97
C VAL A 56 2.04 15.41 -7.45
N PHE A 57 2.74 14.32 -7.74
CA PHE A 57 3.24 13.93 -9.08
C PHE A 57 2.69 12.59 -9.60
N GLY A 58 1.86 11.91 -8.80
CA GLY A 58 1.35 10.58 -9.12
C GLY A 58 0.60 10.49 -10.45
N ARG A 59 0.73 9.36 -11.16
CA ARG A 59 0.14 9.13 -12.49
C ARG A 59 -1.00 8.11 -12.52
N GLY A 60 -1.35 7.56 -11.36
CA GLY A 60 -2.34 6.49 -11.23
C GLY A 60 -1.96 5.49 -10.14
N GLY A 61 -2.73 4.41 -10.03
CA GLY A 61 -2.51 3.36 -9.05
C GLY A 61 -2.74 1.96 -9.62
N THR A 62 -2.43 0.96 -8.81
CA THR A 62 -2.69 -0.46 -9.10
C THR A 62 -3.72 -0.98 -8.10
N ILE A 63 -4.80 -1.59 -8.59
CA ILE A 63 -5.82 -2.18 -7.71
C ILE A 63 -5.29 -3.47 -7.10
N LEU A 64 -5.38 -3.61 -5.78
CA LEU A 64 -5.20 -4.90 -5.11
C LEU A 64 -6.55 -5.60 -5.06
N THR A 65 -6.63 -6.82 -5.59
CA THR A 65 -7.91 -7.52 -5.74
C THR A 65 -7.75 -9.03 -5.54
N THR A 66 -8.86 -9.76 -5.48
CA THR A 66 -8.86 -11.21 -5.50
C THR A 66 -8.87 -11.74 -6.94
N GLU A 67 -8.64 -13.03 -7.12
CA GLU A 67 -8.77 -13.71 -8.42
C GLU A 67 -10.12 -13.46 -9.11
N MET A 68 -11.19 -13.29 -8.32
CA MET A 68 -12.51 -12.97 -8.84
C MET A 68 -12.53 -11.58 -9.50
N GLY A 69 -11.95 -10.57 -8.86
CA GLY A 69 -11.92 -9.20 -9.38
C GLY A 69 -10.94 -9.01 -10.54
N ALA A 70 -9.82 -9.74 -10.54
CA ALA A 70 -8.78 -9.64 -11.56
C ALA A 70 -9.31 -9.92 -12.98
N ARG A 71 -10.27 -10.85 -13.13
CA ARG A 71 -10.87 -11.18 -14.44
C ARG A 71 -11.48 -9.96 -15.13
N ARG A 72 -12.21 -9.14 -14.38
CA ARG A 72 -12.86 -7.94 -14.92
C ARG A 72 -11.85 -6.83 -15.18
N LEU A 73 -10.95 -6.56 -14.23
CA LEU A 73 -9.93 -5.53 -14.36
C LEU A 73 -9.00 -5.79 -15.55
N LYS A 74 -8.70 -7.06 -15.83
CA LYS A 74 -7.92 -7.46 -17.02
C LYS A 74 -8.65 -7.12 -18.33
N GLN A 75 -9.97 -7.33 -18.40
CA GLN A 75 -10.76 -6.99 -19.60
C GLN A 75 -10.82 -5.47 -19.81
N ASP A 76 -10.92 -4.71 -18.73
CA ASP A 76 -11.01 -3.25 -18.76
C ASP A 76 -9.62 -2.56 -18.87
N GLY A 77 -8.52 -3.33 -18.94
CA GLY A 77 -7.16 -2.79 -19.05
C GLY A 77 -6.68 -2.04 -17.81
N VAL A 78 -7.29 -2.29 -16.64
CA VAL A 78 -6.96 -1.59 -15.38
C VAL A 78 -5.79 -2.30 -14.67
N PRO A 79 -4.70 -1.59 -14.31
CA PRO A 79 -3.59 -2.18 -13.56
C PRO A 79 -4.07 -2.79 -12.25
N HIS A 80 -3.70 -4.06 -12.01
CA HIS A 80 -4.08 -4.76 -10.79
C HIS A 80 -3.03 -5.81 -10.37
N ARG A 81 -3.03 -6.14 -9.07
CA ARG A 81 -2.28 -7.25 -8.48
C ARG A 81 -3.25 -8.11 -7.67
N VAL A 82 -3.13 -9.43 -7.80
CA VAL A 82 -3.90 -10.37 -6.99
C VAL A 82 -3.29 -10.47 -5.60
N VAL A 83 -4.13 -10.46 -4.57
CA VAL A 83 -3.77 -10.73 -3.17
C VAL A 83 -4.46 -11.99 -2.68
N GLN A 84 -3.77 -12.78 -1.86
CA GLN A 84 -4.28 -14.03 -1.31
C GLN A 84 -4.90 -13.78 0.07
N LEU A 85 -6.20 -14.03 0.21
CA LEU A 85 -6.90 -13.82 1.49
C LEU A 85 -6.53 -14.86 2.55
N ALA A 86 -5.82 -15.93 2.19
CA ALA A 86 -5.44 -16.98 3.14
C ALA A 86 -4.55 -16.47 4.29
N SER A 87 -3.72 -15.45 4.05
CA SER A 87 -2.87 -14.84 5.08
C SER A 87 -3.53 -13.67 5.83
N ALA A 88 -4.73 -13.25 5.40
CA ALA A 88 -5.44 -12.11 5.96
C ALA A 88 -6.01 -12.41 7.36
N GLU A 89 -5.60 -11.61 8.36
CA GLU A 89 -6.04 -11.84 9.75
C GLU A 89 -7.54 -11.56 9.95
N MET A 90 -8.13 -10.71 9.10
CA MET A 90 -9.55 -10.32 9.18
C MET A 90 -10.50 -11.53 9.06
N TYR A 91 -10.08 -12.60 8.39
CA TYR A 91 -10.88 -13.80 8.18
C TYR A 91 -10.48 -14.97 9.10
N ARG A 92 -9.52 -14.77 10.00
CA ARG A 92 -9.16 -15.78 11.01
C ARG A 92 -10.19 -15.73 12.14
N ARG A 93 -10.76 -16.90 12.45
CA ARG A 93 -11.67 -17.08 13.58
C ARG A 93 -10.91 -17.21 14.89
#